data_AF-A0A7X6TD68-F1
#
_entry.id   AF-A0A7X6TD68-F1
#
_cell.length_a   1.000
_cell.length_b   1.000
_cell.length_c   1.000
_cell.angle_alpha   90.00
_cell.angle_beta   90.00
_cell.angle_gamma   90.00
#
_symmetry.space_group_name_H-M   'P 1'
#
loop_
_entity.id
_entity.type
_entity.pdbx_description
1 polymer ?
#
loop_
_entity_poly.entity_id
_entity_poly.type
_entity_poly.pdbx_seq_one_letter_code
_entity_poly.pdbx_strand_id
1 'polypeptide(L)' 'MENLIISPKTKIYELLEAYPQLEESLIALAPPFKKLKNPVLRKTIAKITTL' A
#
# COMPACT_ATOMS: atom_id res chain seq x y z
N MET A 1 -8.91 12.29 18.43
CA MET A 1 -8.09 11.87 17.27
C MET A 1 -8.06 10.36 17.29
N GLU A 2 -8.90 9.72 16.47
CA GLU A 2 -8.91 8.27 16.34
C GLU A 2 -7.66 7.85 15.56
N ASN A 3 -6.66 7.37 16.27
CA ASN A 3 -5.46 6.79 15.67
C ASN A 3 -5.88 5.46 15.04
N LEU A 4 -6.18 5.46 13.75
CA LEU A 4 -6.24 4.23 12.97
C LEU A 4 -4.85 3.58 13.05
N ILE A 5 -4.75 2.47 13.76
CA ILE A 5 -3.50 1.73 13.94
C ILE A 5 -3.09 1.23 12.55
N ILE A 6 -2.07 1.86 11.95
CA ILE A 6 -1.45 1.37 10.72
C ILE A 6 -0.64 0.14 11.10
N SER A 7 -1.33 -1.01 11.13
CA SER A 7 -0.75 -2.31 11.45
C SER A 7 -0.16 -2.94 10.19
N PRO A 8 0.99 -3.64 10.25
CA PRO A 8 1.56 -4.35 9.11
C PRO A 8 0.66 -5.47 8.56
N LYS A 9 -0.41 -5.82 9.28
CA LYS A 9 -1.40 -6.80 8.80
C LYS A 9 -2.34 -6.26 7.73
N THR A 10 -2.39 -4.94 7.52
CA THR A 10 -3.29 -4.33 6.53
C THR A 10 -2.79 -4.62 5.12
N LYS A 11 -3.71 -5.03 4.24
CA LYS A 11 -3.40 -5.22 2.82
C LYS A 11 -3.03 -3.88 2.20
N ILE A 12 -1.92 -3.86 1.49
CA ILE A 12 -1.45 -2.64 0.81
C ILE A 12 -2.47 -2.19 -0.23
N TYR A 13 -3.21 -3.13 -0.83
CA TYR A 13 -4.33 -2.80 -1.72
C TYR A 13 -5.37 -1.91 -1.05
N GLU A 14 -5.91 -2.31 0.11
CA GLU A 14 -6.96 -1.57 0.81
C GLU A 14 -6.44 -0.23 1.34
N LEU A 15 -5.18 -0.22 1.80
CA LEU A 15 -4.51 1.00 2.26
C LEU A 15 -4.32 2.01 1.11
N LEU A 16 -3.90 1.55 -0.07
CA LEU A 16 -3.71 2.41 -1.25
C LEU A 16 -5.02 2.81 -1.92
N GLU A 17 -6.11 2.06 -1.73
CA GLU A 17 -7.46 2.48 -2.14
C GLU A 17 -8.04 3.53 -1.18
N ALA A 18 -7.88 3.37 0.13
CA ALA A 18 -8.37 4.33 1.12
C ALA A 18 -7.50 5.59 1.22
N TYR A 19 -6.18 5.45 1.06
CA TYR A 19 -5.19 6.51 1.26
C TYR A 19 -4.12 6.51 0.15
N PRO A 20 -4.46 6.97 -1.06
CA PRO A 20 -3.52 7.02 -2.18
C PRO A 20 -2.29 7.89 -1.90
N GLN A 21 -2.39 8.90 -1.02
CA GLN A 21 -1.22 9.72 -0.64
C GLN A 21 -0.10 8.93 0.06
N LEU A 22 -0.40 7.79 0.68
CA LEU A 22 0.61 6.96 1.34
C LEU A 22 1.46 6.16 0.34
N GLU A 23 1.06 6.10 -0.93
CA GLU A 23 1.80 5.40 -1.97
C GLU A 23 3.24 5.91 -2.08
N GLU A 24 3.43 7.22 -2.09
CA GLU A 24 4.77 7.81 -2.21
C GLU A 24 5.62 7.54 -0.97
N SER A 25 5.02 7.55 0.21
CA SER A 25 5.71 7.21 1.47
C SER A 25 6.12 5.73 1.50
N LEU A 26 5.26 4.82 1.00
CA LEU A 26 5.59 3.40 0.87
C LEU A 26 6.70 3.18 -0.15
N ILE A 27 6.67 3.86 -1.29
CA ILE A 27 7.73 3.78 -2.31
C ILE A 27 9.06 4.30 -1.76
N ALA A 28 9.03 5.36 -0.94
CA ALA A 28 10.21 5.90 -0.27
C ALA A 28 10.78 4.94 0.78
N LEU A 29 9.91 4.23 1.53
CA LEU A 29 10.30 3.23 2.51
C LEU A 29 10.83 1.93 1.86
N ALA A 30 10.20 1.46 0.78
CA ALA A 30 10.61 0.26 0.09
C ALA A 30 10.45 0.39 -1.45
N PRO A 31 11.56 0.26 -2.22
CA PRO A 31 11.57 0.24 -3.68
C PRO A 31 10.61 -0.76 -4.36
N PRO A 32 10.28 -1.95 -3.80
CA PRO A 32 9.36 -2.90 -4.42
C PRO A 32 7.96 -2.32 -4.64
N PHE A 33 7.51 -1.40 -3.78
CA PHE A 33 6.20 -0.78 -3.89
C PHE A 33 6.05 0.15 -5.10
N LYS A 34 7.16 0.59 -5.70
CA LYS A 34 7.14 1.35 -6.96
C LYS A 34 6.47 0.56 -8.09
N LYS A 35 6.53 -0.78 -8.04
CA LYS A 35 5.86 -1.65 -9.01
C LYS A 35 4.34 -1.64 -8.86
N LEU A 36 3.81 -1.27 -7.69
CA LEU A 36 2.37 -1.15 -7.44
C LEU A 36 1.73 0.07 -8.13
N LYS A 37 2.52 1.01 -8.67
CA LYS A 37 2.00 2.07 -9.56
C LYS A 37 1.36 1.50 -10.83
N ASN A 38 1.78 0.31 -11.27
CA ASN A 38 1.16 -0.31 -12.43
C ASN A 38 -0.23 -0.85 -12.03
N PRO A 39 -1.32 -0.41 -12.65
CA PRO A 39 -2.69 -0.79 -12.26
C PRO A 39 -2.94 -2.31 -12.32
N VAL A 40 -2.22 -3.03 -13.19
CA VAL A 40 -2.30 -4.50 -13.28
C VAL A 40 -1.63 -5.16 -12.08
N LEU A 41 -0.45 -4.66 -11.68
CA LEU A 41 0.28 -5.15 -10.50
C LEU A 41 -0.40 -4.74 -9.19
N ARG A 42 -1.03 -3.56 -9.15
CA ARG A 42 -1.84 -3.11 -8.01
C ARG A 42 -2.98 -4.09 -7.71
N LYS A 43 -3.72 -4.52 -8.74
CA LYS A 43 -4.84 -5.45 -8.58
C LYS A 43 -4.43 -6.88 -8.20
N THR A 44 -3.19 -7.27 -8.47
CA THR A 44 -2.68 -8.63 -8.25
C THR A 44 -1.77 -8.69 -7.02
N ILE A 45 -0.64 -7.99 -7.04
CA ILE A 45 0.38 -8.01 -5.98
C ILE A 45 -0.13 -7.30 -4.72
N ALA A 46 -0.75 -6.11 -4.83
CA ALA A 46 -1.17 -5.38 -3.62
C ALA A 46 -2.25 -6.12 -2.80
N LYS A 47 -3.03 -7.03 -3.41
CA LYS A 47 -4.03 -7.87 -2.71
C LYS A 47 -3.39 -8.94 -1.82
N ILE A 48 -2.18 -9.35 -2.17
CA ILE A 48 -1.44 -10.45 -1.52
C ILE A 48 -0.38 -9.87 -0.58
N THR A 49 0.16 -8.68 -0.89
CA THR A 49 1.16 -8.00 -0.07
C THR A 49 0.52 -7.27 1.11
N THR A 50 0.97 -7.64 2.30
CA THR A 50 0.76 -6.92 3.57
C THR A 50 2.04 -6.15 3.92
N LEU A 51 1.94 -5.14 4.78
CA LEU A 51 3.07 -4.25 5.14
C LEU A 51 4.20 -4.97 5.89
#